data_AF-A0A8J6QLH6-F1
#
_entry.id   AF-A0A8J6QLH6-F1
#
_cell.length_a   1.000
_cell.length_b   1.000
_cell.length_c   1.000
_cell.angle_alpha   90.00
_cell.angle_beta   90.00
_cell.angle_gamma   90.00
#
_symmetry.space_group_name_H-M   'P 1'
#
loop_
_entity.id
_entity.type
_entity.pdbx_description
1 polymer ?
#
loop_
_entity_poly.entity_id
_entity_poly.type
_entity_poly.pdbx_seq_one_letter_code
_entity_poly.pdbx_strand_id
1 'polypeptide(L)'
;MNEPSVNRWQRFGFFRQFKLHLIRLARIKSSPDAVARGMALGVFIGFTPFFGFHILIALLFAFVLQQNKIATFVGVWVTNPLTAPIIYALEYEIGRMLMGMPPIGIAVFSRELTWNTALQLGLPLGLGSVVLGLPMALISYALTLRFIPWLRQYRIPRWPKSLRKLLPSDSKNEKP
;
A
#
# COMPACT_ATOMS: atom_id res chain seq x y z
N MET A 1 42.04 -10.31 30.84
CA MET A 1 41.59 -8.92 30.61
C MET A 1 40.64 -8.93 29.43
N ASN A 2 39.36 -8.67 29.70
CA ASN A 2 38.22 -8.28 28.86
C ASN A 2 38.16 -8.68 27.37
N GLU A 3 37.29 -9.64 27.06
CA GLU A 3 36.51 -9.63 25.80
C GLU A 3 35.14 -8.99 26.04
N PRO A 4 34.73 -7.93 25.31
CA PRO A 4 33.37 -7.41 25.41
C PRO A 4 32.44 -8.07 24.39
N SER A 5 31.60 -8.98 24.90
CA SER A 5 30.23 -9.34 24.49
C SER A 5 29.78 -8.92 23.08
N VAL A 6 29.87 -9.85 22.12
CA VAL A 6 29.03 -9.82 20.92
C VAL A 6 27.67 -10.39 21.26
N ASN A 7 26.67 -9.53 21.50
CA ASN A 7 25.28 -9.83 21.14
C ASN A 7 24.37 -8.61 21.28
N ARG A 8 24.09 -7.95 20.14
CA ARG A 8 23.08 -6.89 20.04
C ARG A 8 22.24 -6.99 18.76
N TRP A 9 21.86 -8.21 18.34
CA TRP A 9 21.17 -8.42 17.05
C TRP A 9 20.05 -9.48 17.05
N GLN A 10 19.28 -9.61 18.14
CA GLN A 10 18.08 -10.47 18.15
C GLN A 10 16.76 -9.77 17.74
N ARG A 11 16.76 -8.48 17.37
CA ARG A 11 15.51 -7.72 17.13
C ARG A 11 14.98 -7.71 15.69
N PHE A 12 15.61 -8.42 14.74
CA PHE A 12 15.18 -8.44 13.32
C PHE A 12 14.49 -9.74 12.87
N GLY A 13 14.16 -10.66 13.78
CA GLY A 13 13.38 -11.87 13.45
C GLY A 13 11.92 -11.58 13.10
N PHE A 14 11.30 -10.62 13.81
CA PHE A 14 9.89 -10.25 13.62
C PHE A 14 9.62 -9.67 12.23
N PHE A 15 10.44 -8.73 11.76
CA PHE A 15 10.30 -8.17 10.41
C PHE A 15 10.47 -9.24 9.32
N ARG A 16 11.36 -10.21 9.54
CA ARG A 16 11.58 -11.31 8.58
C ARG A 16 10.38 -12.26 8.56
N GLN A 17 9.84 -12.65 9.72
CA GLN A 17 8.62 -13.46 9.79
C GLN A 17 7.42 -12.71 9.22
N PHE A 18 7.24 -11.43 9.56
CA PHE A 18 6.17 -10.59 9.02
C PHE A 18 6.28 -10.47 7.49
N LYS A 19 7.48 -10.21 6.97
CA LYS A 19 7.77 -10.23 5.53
C LYS A 19 7.44 -11.57 4.89
N LEU A 20 7.77 -12.69 5.51
CA LEU A 20 7.48 -14.03 4.99
C LEU A 20 5.98 -14.36 5.02
N HIS A 21 5.25 -13.91 6.05
CA HIS A 21 3.80 -14.01 6.11
C HIS A 21 3.15 -13.14 5.04
N LEU A 22 3.61 -11.91 4.84
CA LEU A 22 3.16 -11.03 3.76
C LEU A 22 3.40 -11.64 2.37
N ILE A 23 4.58 -12.23 2.14
CA ILE A 23 4.92 -12.91 0.87
C ILE A 23 4.06 -14.16 0.66
N ARG A 24 3.75 -14.93 1.72
CA ARG A 24 2.83 -16.07 1.62
C ARG A 24 1.40 -15.64 1.31
N LEU A 25 0.93 -14.56 1.94
CA LEU A 25 -0.39 -13.97 1.69
C LEU A 25 -0.50 -13.42 0.26
N ALA A 26 0.58 -12.84 -0.27
CA ALA A 26 0.67 -12.37 -1.64
C ALA A 26 0.64 -13.48 -2.72
N ARG A 27 0.97 -14.72 -2.33
CA ARG A 27 1.16 -15.83 -3.26
C ARG A 27 -0.11 -16.65 -3.50
N ILE A 28 -1.21 -16.34 -2.80
CA ILE A 28 -2.53 -16.84 -3.17
C ILE A 28 -2.83 -16.20 -4.53
N LYS A 29 -3.02 -17.01 -5.57
CA LYS A 29 -3.38 -16.57 -6.93
C LYS A 29 -4.64 -15.69 -6.85
N SER A 30 -4.47 -14.39 -6.64
CA SER A 30 -5.58 -13.48 -6.48
C SER A 30 -6.26 -13.29 -7.83
N SER A 31 -7.59 -13.41 -7.83
CA SER A 31 -8.39 -13.04 -8.98
C SER A 31 -8.11 -11.57 -9.36
N PRO A 32 -8.28 -11.18 -10.63
CA PRO A 32 -8.07 -9.80 -11.06
C PRO A 32 -8.90 -8.82 -10.22
N ASP A 33 -10.11 -9.25 -9.88
CA ASP A 33 -11.03 -8.51 -9.02
C ASP A 33 -10.48 -8.30 -7.60
N ALA A 34 -9.89 -9.32 -6.96
CA ALA A 34 -9.28 -9.16 -5.63
C ALA A 34 -8.07 -8.21 -5.63
N VAL A 35 -7.34 -8.14 -6.74
CA VAL A 35 -6.24 -7.17 -6.92
C VAL A 35 -6.81 -5.77 -7.12
N ALA A 36 -7.81 -5.61 -7.98
CA ALA A 36 -8.45 -4.33 -8.25
C ALA A 36 -9.11 -3.72 -7.01
N ARG A 37 -9.84 -4.53 -6.23
CA ARG A 37 -10.44 -4.09 -4.96
C ARG A 37 -9.38 -3.65 -3.95
N GLY A 38 -8.29 -4.41 -3.84
CA GLY A 38 -7.15 -4.03 -2.99
C GLY A 38 -6.54 -2.70 -3.43
N MET A 39 -6.28 -2.53 -4.73
CA MET A 39 -5.74 -1.29 -5.27
C MET A 39 -6.66 -0.09 -5.02
N ALA A 40 -7.97 -0.24 -5.24
CA ALA A 40 -8.97 0.81 -4.99
C ALA A 40 -9.01 1.21 -3.51
N LEU A 41 -9.03 0.23 -2.60
CA LEU A 41 -8.96 0.45 -1.16
C LEU A 41 -7.68 1.20 -0.76
N GLY A 42 -6.55 0.80 -1.34
CA GLY A 42 -5.26 1.43 -1.08
C GLY A 42 -5.22 2.89 -1.53
N VAL A 43 -5.70 3.18 -2.74
CA VAL A 43 -5.80 4.55 -3.26
C VAL A 43 -6.74 5.38 -2.40
N PHE A 44 -7.92 4.86 -2.06
CA PHE A 44 -8.87 5.59 -1.21
C PHE A 44 -8.25 5.98 0.14
N ILE A 45 -7.59 5.04 0.82
CA ILE A 45 -6.95 5.30 2.11
C ILE A 45 -5.69 6.17 1.94
N GLY A 46 -4.99 6.09 0.81
CA GLY A 46 -3.86 6.97 0.51
C GLY A 46 -4.25 8.44 0.38
N PHE A 47 -5.49 8.73 -0.05
CA PHE A 47 -6.01 10.10 -0.13
C PHE A 47 -6.51 10.62 1.22
N THR A 48 -6.76 9.74 2.19
CA THR A 48 -7.15 10.23 3.53
C THR A 48 -5.95 10.92 4.22
N PRO A 49 -6.17 12.06 4.90
CA PRO A 49 -5.11 12.88 5.49
C PRO A 49 -4.53 12.28 6.79
N PHE A 50 -4.36 10.96 6.84
CA PHE A 50 -3.68 10.28 7.95
C PHE A 50 -2.17 10.33 7.73
N PHE A 51 -1.55 11.45 8.14
CA PHE A 51 -0.11 11.68 8.03
C PHE A 51 0.70 10.50 8.60
N GLY A 52 1.40 9.76 7.73
CA GLY A 52 2.25 8.61 8.10
C GLY A 52 1.52 7.32 8.51
N PHE A 53 0.30 7.41 9.04
CA PHE A 53 -0.47 6.24 9.51
C PHE A 53 -1.31 5.56 8.42
N HIS A 54 -1.55 6.22 7.28
CA HIS A 54 -2.38 5.68 6.20
C HIS A 54 -1.89 4.31 5.68
N ILE A 55 -0.59 4.02 5.67
CA ILE A 55 -0.06 2.69 5.27
C ILE A 55 -0.51 1.61 6.24
N LEU A 56 -0.39 1.86 7.54
CA LEU A 56 -0.80 0.90 8.57
C LEU A 56 -2.31 0.68 8.54
N ILE A 57 -3.07 1.77 8.44
CA ILE A 57 -4.53 1.75 8.31
C ILE A 57 -4.93 0.96 7.07
N ALA A 58 -4.33 1.24 5.92
CA ALA A 58 -4.64 0.54 4.68
C ALA A 58 -4.35 -0.97 4.75
N LEU A 59 -3.23 -1.36 5.34
CA LEU A 59 -2.90 -2.77 5.52
C LEU A 59 -3.83 -3.46 6.54
N LEU A 60 -4.27 -2.74 7.57
CA LEU A 60 -5.25 -3.22 8.52
C LEU A 60 -6.61 -3.44 7.85
N PHE A 61 -7.09 -2.47 7.08
CA PHE A 61 -8.33 -2.60 6.31
C PHE A 61 -8.22 -3.71 5.26
N ALA A 62 -7.08 -3.84 4.57
CA ALA A 62 -6.85 -4.96 3.66
C ALA A 62 -6.85 -6.31 4.36
N PHE A 63 -6.38 -6.38 5.62
CA PHE A 63 -6.45 -7.58 6.44
C PHE A 63 -7.90 -7.92 6.82
N VAL A 64 -8.64 -6.95 7.35
CA VAL A 64 -10.04 -7.13 7.79
C VAL A 64 -10.95 -7.47 6.63
N LEU A 65 -10.83 -6.74 5.51
CA LEU A 65 -11.63 -6.95 4.31
C LEU A 65 -11.12 -8.10 3.43
N GLN A 66 -10.09 -8.82 3.87
CA GLN A 66 -9.46 -9.94 3.16
C GLN A 66 -9.07 -9.60 1.70
N GLN A 67 -8.61 -8.36 1.46
CA GLN A 67 -8.21 -7.88 0.14
C GLN A 67 -6.74 -8.20 -0.16
N ASN A 68 -6.33 -8.01 -1.41
CA ASN A 68 -4.93 -8.19 -1.78
C ASN A 68 -4.07 -7.09 -1.11
N LYS A 69 -3.28 -7.50 -0.11
CA LYS A 69 -2.42 -6.61 0.68
C LYS A 69 -1.32 -5.95 -0.14
N ILE A 70 -0.76 -6.65 -1.14
CA ILE A 70 0.24 -6.04 -2.05
C ILE A 70 -0.42 -4.97 -2.90
N ALA A 71 -1.56 -5.29 -3.52
CA ALA A 71 -2.27 -4.32 -4.35
C ALA A 71 -2.70 -3.10 -3.54
N THR A 72 -3.15 -3.32 -2.30
CA THR A 72 -3.47 -2.24 -1.36
C THR A 72 -2.25 -1.39 -1.06
N PHE A 73 -1.12 -2.00 -0.69
CA PHE A 73 0.12 -1.28 -0.41
C PHE A 73 0.61 -0.45 -1.61
N VAL A 74 0.52 -1.01 -2.83
CA VAL A 74 0.85 -0.29 -4.07
C VAL A 74 -0.10 0.88 -4.29
N GLY A 75 -1.40 0.70 -4.04
CA GLY A 75 -2.40 1.76 -4.15
C GLY A 75 -2.16 2.91 -3.17
N VAL A 76 -1.76 2.60 -1.95
CA VAL A 76 -1.40 3.61 -0.94
C VAL A 76 -0.18 4.42 -1.37
N TRP A 77 0.77 3.79 -2.05
CA TRP A 77 2.01 4.45 -2.49
C TRP A 77 1.81 5.54 -3.55
N VAL A 78 0.59 5.68 -4.09
CA VAL A 78 0.21 6.82 -4.94
C VAL A 78 0.39 8.15 -4.18
N THR A 79 0.12 8.14 -2.87
CA THR A 79 0.36 9.28 -1.99
C THR A 79 1.72 9.10 -1.31
N ASN A 80 2.78 9.51 -1.99
CA ASN A 80 4.15 9.48 -1.48
C ASN A 80 4.54 10.85 -0.90
N PRO A 81 5.64 10.98 -0.13
CA PRO A 81 6.03 12.26 0.46
C PRO A 81 6.21 13.42 -0.53
N LEU A 82 6.46 13.10 -1.81
CA LEU A 82 6.59 14.09 -2.87
C LEU A 82 5.22 14.51 -3.44
N THR A 83 4.26 13.61 -3.59
CA THR A 83 2.91 13.89 -4.11
C THR A 83 1.93 14.33 -3.04
N ALA A 84 2.14 13.95 -1.78
CA ALA A 84 1.26 14.26 -0.65
C ALA A 84 1.01 15.77 -0.46
N PRO A 85 2.00 16.68 -0.53
CA PRO A 85 1.74 18.12 -0.41
C PRO A 85 0.80 18.64 -1.50
N ILE A 86 0.93 18.12 -2.72
CA ILE A 86 0.11 18.52 -3.87
C ILE A 86 -1.32 17.99 -3.70
N ILE A 87 -1.46 16.71 -3.35
CA ILE A 87 -2.76 16.06 -3.13
C ILE A 87 -3.52 16.75 -1.99
N TYR A 88 -2.87 16.97 -0.84
CA TYR A 88 -3.50 17.61 0.31
C TYR A 88 -3.84 19.08 0.06
N ALA A 89 -3.03 19.80 -0.72
CA ALA A 89 -3.39 21.17 -1.14
C ALA A 89 -4.66 21.18 -1.98
N LEU A 90 -4.80 20.24 -2.93
CA LEU A 90 -5.99 20.11 -3.77
C LEU A 90 -7.22 19.68 -2.94
N GLU A 91 -7.07 18.72 -2.04
CA GLU A 91 -8.13 18.28 -1.14
C GLU A 91 -8.61 19.42 -0.24
N TYR A 92 -7.67 20.16 0.35
CA TYR A 92 -8.00 21.31 1.17
C TYR A 92 -8.72 22.40 0.36
N GLU A 93 -8.24 22.70 -0.84
CA GLU A 93 -8.83 23.69 -1.73
C GLU A 93 -10.27 23.32 -2.13
N ILE A 94 -10.50 22.07 -2.53
CA ILE A 94 -11.82 21.58 -2.88
C ILE A 94 -12.73 21.57 -1.66
N GLY A 95 -12.24 21.05 -0.53
CA GLY A 95 -12.98 20.97 0.71
C GLY A 95 -13.41 22.35 1.24
N ARG A 96 -12.49 23.33 1.23
CA ARG A 96 -12.81 24.68 1.68
C ARG A 96 -13.81 25.36 0.76
N MET A 97 -13.71 25.15 -0.55
CA MET A 97 -14.63 25.73 -1.53
C MET A 97 -16.04 25.17 -1.33
N LEU A 98 -16.15 23.86 -1.10
CA LEU A 98 -17.43 23.20 -0.81
C LEU A 98 -18.04 23.64 0.53
N MET A 99 -17.20 23.90 1.54
CA MET A 99 -17.64 24.40 2.85
C MET A 99 -17.85 25.91 2.90
N GLY A 100 -17.52 26.66 1.83
CA GLY A 100 -17.58 28.12 1.84
C GLY A 100 -16.60 28.78 2.81
N MET A 101 -15.50 28.11 3.16
CA MET A 101 -14.53 28.60 4.14
C MET A 101 -13.49 29.53 3.50
N PRO A 102 -13.06 30.59 4.21
CA PRO A 102 -12.02 31.49 3.72
C PRO A 102 -10.68 30.73 3.58
N PRO A 103 -9.82 31.14 2.62
CA PRO A 103 -8.48 30.58 2.50
C PRO A 103 -7.71 30.81 3.81
N ILE A 104 -7.19 29.72 4.37
CA ILE A 104 -6.28 29.81 5.50
C ILE A 104 -4.89 29.98 4.91
N GLY A 105 -4.31 31.16 5.11
CA GLY A 105 -2.95 31.43 4.66
C GLY A 105 -1.92 30.62 5.45
N ILE A 106 -0.68 30.62 4.94
CA ILE A 106 0.52 30.04 5.56
C ILE A 106 0.75 30.48 7.03
N ALA A 107 0.09 31.55 7.48
CA ALA A 107 0.06 31.98 8.88
C ALA A 107 -0.53 30.94 9.85
N VAL A 108 -1.20 29.88 9.39
CA VAL A 108 -1.61 28.79 10.27
C VAL A 108 -0.44 27.95 10.76
N PHE A 109 0.66 27.86 9.99
CA PHE A 109 1.87 27.14 10.41
C PHE A 109 2.60 27.86 11.55
N SER A 110 2.38 29.15 11.74
CA SER A 110 2.93 29.94 12.85
C SER A 110 1.98 30.08 14.05
N ARG A 111 0.73 29.60 13.94
CA ARG A 111 -0.22 29.57 15.06
C ARG A 111 -0.02 28.29 15.87
N GLU A 112 -0.27 28.38 17.17
CA GLU A 112 -0.36 27.18 18.01
C GLU A 112 -1.44 26.23 17.48
N LEU A 113 -1.16 24.93 17.50
CA LEU A 113 -2.08 23.89 17.08
C LEU A 113 -3.21 23.74 18.10
N THR A 114 -4.18 24.65 18.03
CA THR A 114 -5.40 24.57 18.84
C THR A 114 -6.39 23.60 18.22
N TRP A 115 -7.35 23.12 19.02
CA TRP A 115 -8.40 22.22 18.54
C TRP A 115 -9.27 22.82 17.44
N ASN A 116 -9.49 24.13 17.50
CA ASN A 116 -10.20 24.86 16.44
C ASN A 116 -9.38 24.91 15.14
N THR A 117 -8.06 25.16 15.22
CA THR A 117 -7.18 25.13 14.05
C THR A 117 -7.15 23.73 13.42
N ALA A 118 -7.10 22.69 14.25
CA ALA A 118 -7.11 21.30 13.79
C ALA A 118 -8.41 20.95 13.05
N LEU A 119 -9.57 21.38 13.55
CA LEU A 119 -10.85 21.18 12.88
C LEU A 119 -10.97 22.01 11.58
N GLN A 120 -10.47 23.24 11.57
CA GLN A 120 -10.48 24.10 10.37
C GLN A 120 -9.59 23.58 9.24
N LEU A 121 -8.53 22.83 9.55
CA LEU A 121 -7.72 22.12 8.55
C LEU A 121 -8.31 20.75 8.20
N GLY A 122 -8.67 19.98 9.23
CA GLY A 122 -9.08 18.58 9.11
C GLY A 122 -10.45 18.40 8.45
N LEU A 123 -11.41 19.30 8.68
CA LEU A 123 -12.74 19.20 8.08
C LEU A 123 -12.71 19.41 6.55
N PRO A 124 -12.09 20.48 6.02
CA PRO A 124 -11.91 20.63 4.57
C PRO A 124 -11.10 19.49 3.96
N LEU A 125 -9.98 19.10 4.58
CA LEU A 125 -9.18 17.97 4.08
C LEU A 125 -9.97 16.67 4.04
N GLY A 126 -10.74 16.38 5.10
CA GLY A 126 -11.61 15.21 5.15
C GLY A 126 -12.64 15.23 4.02
N LEU A 127 -13.33 16.36 3.83
CA LEU A 127 -14.31 16.49 2.76
C LEU A 127 -13.66 16.36 1.37
N GLY A 128 -12.53 17.04 1.16
CA GLY A 128 -11.76 16.97 -0.08
C GLY A 128 -11.27 15.57 -0.40
N SER A 129 -10.79 14.84 0.61
CA SER A 129 -10.33 13.45 0.45
C SER A 129 -11.46 12.50 0.05
N VAL A 130 -12.70 12.71 0.51
CA VAL A 130 -13.85 11.91 0.05
C VAL A 130 -14.18 12.26 -1.40
N VAL A 131 -14.20 13.55 -1.73
CA VAL A 131 -14.56 14.05 -3.06
C VAL A 131 -13.55 13.65 -4.13
N LEU A 132 -12.25 13.69 -3.83
CA LEU A 132 -11.19 13.27 -4.75
C LEU A 132 -10.90 11.77 -4.66
N GLY A 133 -10.87 11.22 -3.45
CA GLY A 133 -10.50 9.84 -3.19
C GLY A 133 -11.48 8.82 -3.75
N LEU A 134 -12.80 9.11 -3.74
CA LEU A 134 -13.80 8.22 -4.32
C LEU A 134 -13.63 8.04 -5.85
N PRO A 135 -13.60 9.13 -6.66
CA PRO A 135 -13.29 9.03 -8.08
C PRO A 135 -11.96 8.33 -8.35
N MET A 136 -10.92 8.65 -7.57
CA MET A 136 -9.59 8.09 -7.80
C MET A 136 -9.51 6.61 -7.46
N ALA A 137 -10.23 6.16 -6.43
CA ALA A 137 -10.39 4.75 -6.12
C ALA A 137 -11.14 4.00 -7.22
N LEU A 138 -12.20 4.58 -7.79
CA LEU A 138 -12.95 4.01 -8.91
C LEU A 138 -12.11 3.91 -10.19
N ILE A 139 -11.37 4.98 -10.51
CA ILE A 139 -10.43 4.99 -11.64
C ILE A 139 -9.37 3.91 -11.45
N SER A 140 -8.78 3.83 -10.25
CA SER A 140 -7.79 2.82 -9.89
C SER A 140 -8.34 1.39 -10.03
N TYR A 141 -9.57 1.14 -9.58
CA TYR A 141 -10.26 -0.14 -9.76
C TYR A 141 -10.40 -0.49 -11.24
N ALA A 142 -10.94 0.44 -12.05
CA ALA A 142 -11.16 0.24 -13.48
C ALA A 142 -9.86 0.03 -14.27
N LEU A 143 -8.83 0.83 -13.98
CA LEU A 143 -7.50 0.69 -14.57
C LEU A 143 -6.91 -0.67 -14.23
N THR A 144 -6.97 -1.09 -12.97
CA THR A 144 -6.42 -2.37 -12.52
C THR A 144 -7.14 -3.55 -13.20
N LEU A 145 -8.47 -3.51 -13.32
CA LEU A 145 -9.24 -4.51 -14.04
C LEU A 145 -8.89 -4.57 -15.53
N ARG A 146 -8.62 -3.43 -16.18
CA ARG A 146 -8.21 -3.38 -17.59
C ARG A 146 -6.76 -3.85 -17.81
N PHE A 147 -5.88 -3.58 -16.86
CA PHE A 147 -4.45 -3.88 -16.98
C PHE A 147 -4.11 -5.36 -16.70
N ILE A 148 -4.84 -6.03 -15.82
CA ILE A 148 -4.56 -7.42 -15.44
C ILE A 148 -4.74 -8.44 -16.59
N PRO A 149 -5.79 -8.36 -17.43
CA PRO A 149 -5.91 -9.21 -18.63
C PRO A 149 -4.73 -9.04 -19.59
N TRP A 150 -4.26 -7.80 -19.77
CA TRP A 150 -3.09 -7.49 -20.60
C TRP A 150 -1.80 -8.10 -20.00
N LEU A 151 -1.60 -7.97 -18.69
CA LEU A 151 -0.47 -8.62 -17.98
C LEU A 151 -0.53 -10.15 -18.03
N ARG A 152 -1.72 -10.75 -18.05
CA ARG A 152 -1.89 -12.21 -18.22
C ARG A 152 -1.52 -12.70 -19.61
N GLN A 153 -1.54 -11.82 -20.61
CA GLN A 153 -1.14 -12.14 -21.98
C GLN A 153 0.39 -12.30 -22.09
N TYR A 154 1.15 -11.60 -21.26
CA TYR A 154 2.60 -11.78 -21.05
C TYR A 154 2.93 -13.00 -20.17
N ARG A 155 2.23 -14.13 -20.35
CA ARG A 155 2.54 -15.39 -19.65
C ARG A 155 4.04 -15.70 -19.79
N ILE A 156 4.79 -15.51 -18.70
CA ILE A 156 6.12 -16.10 -18.53
C ILE A 156 5.95 -17.59 -18.83
N PRO A 157 6.64 -18.14 -19.84
CA PRO A 157 6.58 -19.56 -20.13
C PRO A 157 6.83 -20.31 -18.82
N ARG A 158 5.88 -21.16 -18.41
CA ARG A 158 6.09 -22.03 -17.24
C ARG A 158 7.43 -22.70 -17.47
N TRP A 159 8.40 -22.45 -16.58
CA TRP A 159 9.71 -23.07 -16.64
C TRP A 159 9.50 -24.55 -17.00
N PRO A 160 10.09 -25.04 -18.10
CA PRO A 160 9.80 -26.38 -18.58
C PRO A 160 10.04 -27.36 -17.44
N LYS A 161 9.01 -28.14 -17.07
CA LYS A 161 9.14 -29.22 -16.08
C LYS A 161 10.17 -30.29 -16.49
N SER A 162 10.82 -30.14 -17.65
CA SER A 162 11.82 -31.02 -18.22
C SER A 162 13.20 -30.96 -17.57
N LEU A 163 13.50 -30.03 -16.67
CA LEU A 163 14.79 -30.05 -15.95
C LEU A 163 14.98 -31.29 -15.05
N ARG A 164 13.88 -31.96 -14.64
CA ARG A 164 13.96 -33.23 -13.90
C ARG A 164 14.38 -34.42 -14.79
N LYS A 165 14.27 -34.30 -16.13
CA LYS A 165 14.75 -35.32 -17.08
C LYS A 165 16.23 -35.16 -17.45
N LEU A 166 16.85 -34.03 -17.09
CA LEU A 166 18.25 -33.71 -17.44
C LEU A 166 19.23 -33.97 -16.29
N LEU A 167 18.73 -34.31 -15.10
CA LEU A 167 19.56 -34.80 -14.02
C LEU A 167 19.86 -36.27 -14.33
N PRO A 168 21.15 -36.66 -14.48
CA PRO A 168 21.50 -38.07 -14.53
C PRO A 168 20.90 -38.72 -13.29
N SER A 169 20.08 -39.76 -13.46
CA SER A 169 19.70 -40.61 -12.34
C SER A 169 21.00 -41.19 -11.81
N ASP A 170 21.46 -40.70 -10.66
CA ASP A 170 22.62 -41.25 -9.98
C ASP A 170 22.50 -42.77 -10.02
N SER A 171 23.54 -43.34 -10.61
CA SER A 171 23.74 -44.76 -10.80
C SER A 171 23.34 -45.50 -9.53
N LYS A 172 22.33 -46.36 -9.71
CA LYS A 172 22.27 -47.74 -9.22
C LYS A 172 23.28 -48.00 -8.09
N ASN A 173 22.79 -48.30 -6.89
CA ASN A 173 22.79 -49.70 -6.44
C ASN A 173 24.05 -50.47 -6.87
N GLU A 174 25.18 -50.17 -6.24
CA GLU A 174 26.23 -51.15 -6.01
C GLU A 174 26.48 -51.18 -4.50
N LYS A 175 25.63 -51.94 -3.80
CA LYS A 175 26.08 -52.81 -2.71
C LYS A 175 26.50 -54.12 -3.37
N PRO A 176 27.58 -54.73 -2.91
CA PRO A 176 27.41 -55.80 -1.92
C PRO A 176 27.76 -55.37 -0.50
#